data_AF-A0A1J3G8C1-F1
#
_entry.id   AF-A0A1J3G8C1-F1
#
_cell.length_a   1.000
_cell.length_b   1.000
_cell.length_c   1.000
_cell.angle_alpha   90.00
_cell.angle_beta   90.00
_cell.angle_gamma   90.00
#
_symmetry.space_group_name_H-M   'P 1'
#
loop_
_entity.id
_entity.type
_entity.pdbx_description
1 polymer ?
#
loop_
_entity_poly.entity_id
_entity_poly.type
_entity_poly.pdbx_seq_one_letter_code
_entity_poly.pdbx_strand_id
1 'polypeptide(L)' 'MIEEHKPRFLRLFVEESGKNGVSYQQLVDSVSRNEEDLRRCYSENLVDLDRKSLVDMMLLDGCFILMLFFIVSRKV' A
#
# COMPACT_ATOMS: atom_id res chain seq x y z
N MET A 1 -4.68 16.54 -7.81
CA MET A 1 -3.51 15.77 -8.32
C MET A 1 -3.68 14.29 -7.96
N ILE A 2 -3.02 13.36 -8.65
CA ILE A 2 -3.21 11.91 -8.42
C ILE A 2 -2.98 11.48 -6.97
N GLU A 3 -2.03 12.13 -6.29
CA GLU A 3 -1.69 11.92 -4.88
C GLU A 3 -2.88 12.12 -3.92
N GLU A 4 -3.71 13.13 -4.15
CA GLU A 4 -4.86 13.46 -3.28
C GLU A 4 -5.93 12.36 -3.30
N HIS A 5 -5.92 11.51 -4.32
CA HIS A 5 -6.87 10.41 -4.44
C HIS A 5 -6.38 9.13 -3.77
N LYS A 6 -5.07 8.96 -3.50
CA LYS A 6 -4.54 7.72 -2.93
C LYS A 6 -5.21 7.31 -1.61
N PRO A 7 -5.49 8.22 -0.64
CA PRO A 7 -6.16 7.83 0.61
C PRO A 7 -7.55 7.22 0.37
N ARG A 8 -8.28 7.70 -0.65
CA ARG A 8 -9.58 7.14 -1.04
C ARG A 8 -9.45 5.74 -1.60
N PHE A 9 -8.43 5.48 -2.42
CA PHE A 9 -8.18 4.14 -2.96
C PHE A 9 -7.70 3.17 -1.89
N LEU A 10 -6.85 3.61 -0.95
CA LEU A 10 -6.46 2.81 0.21
C LEU A 10 -7.69 2.40 1.03
N ARG A 11 -8.58 3.36 1.33
CA ARG A 11 -9.84 3.06 2.03
C ARG A 11 -10.68 2.04 1.27
N LEU A 12 -10.88 2.23 -0.03
CA LEU A 12 -11.64 1.30 -0.86
C LEU A 12 -11.00 -0.09 -0.86
N PHE A 13 -9.68 -0.16 -1.00
CA PHE A 13 -8.94 -1.42 -0.97
C PHE A 13 -9.15 -2.17 0.35
N VAL A 14 -9.07 -1.48 1.49
CA VAL A 14 -9.28 -2.07 2.82
C VAL A 14 -10.73 -2.56 2.99
N GLU A 15 -11.71 -1.81 2.49
CA GLU A 15 -13.12 -2.21 2.52
C GLU A 15 -13.34 -3.48 1.68
N GLU A 16 -12.78 -3.55 0.47
CA GLU A 16 -12.89 -4.71 -0.42
C GLU A 16 -12.10 -5.93 0.06
N SER A 17 -10.89 -5.72 0.58
CA SER A 17 -10.08 -6.79 1.16
C SER A 17 -10.74 -7.35 2.42
N GLY A 18 -11.42 -6.50 3.20
CA GLY A 18 -12.19 -6.88 4.37
C GLY A 18 -13.32 -7.86 4.07
N LYS A 19 -13.97 -7.74 2.90
CA LYS A 19 -14.98 -8.73 2.44
C LYS A 19 -14.40 -10.14 2.28
N ASN A 20 -13.10 -10.24 2.06
CA ASN A 20 -12.36 -11.50 1.93
C ASN A 20 -11.62 -11.90 3.24
N GLY A 21 -11.91 -11.24 4.36
CA GLY A 21 -11.30 -11.53 5.65
C GLY A 21 -9.88 -10.96 5.84
N VAL A 22 -9.43 -10.05 4.97
CA VAL A 22 -8.12 -9.40 5.09
C VAL A 22 -8.27 -8.07 5.83
N SER A 23 -7.71 -8.01 7.03
CA SER A 23 -7.68 -6.81 7.87
C SER A 23 -6.56 -5.85 7.47
N TYR A 24 -6.72 -4.57 7.82
CA TYR A 24 -5.68 -3.56 7.64
C TYR A 24 -4.36 -3.95 8.33
N GLN A 25 -4.42 -4.52 9.54
CA GLN A 25 -3.24 -4.96 10.26
C GLN A 25 -2.46 -6.03 9.49
N GLN A 26 -3.14 -6.97 8.83
CA GLN A 26 -2.46 -7.97 8.00
C GLN A 26 -1.75 -7.34 6.79
N LEU A 27 -2.28 -6.26 6.22
CA LEU A 27 -1.60 -5.50 5.16
C LEU A 27 -0.34 -4.83 5.70
N VAL A 28 -0.46 -4.13 6.84
CA VAL A 28 0.67 -3.49 7.54
C VAL A 28 1.74 -4.50 7.86
N ASP A 29 1.38 -5.66 8.44
CA ASP A 29 2.32 -6.70 8.80
C ASP A 29 3.01 -7.29 7.56
N SER A 30 2.27 -7.45 6.46
CA SER A 30 2.82 -7.97 5.20
C SER A 30 3.87 -7.03 4.61
N VAL A 31 3.60 -5.72 4.57
CA VAL A 31 4.58 -4.73 4.08
C VAL A 31 5.74 -4.60 5.06
N SER A 32 5.44 -4.52 6.36
CA SER A 32 6.46 -4.39 7.43
C SER A 32 7.45 -5.54 7.44
N ARG A 33 7.01 -6.77 7.17
CA ARG A 33 7.90 -7.95 7.08
C ARG A 33 8.88 -7.88 5.91
N ASN A 34 8.53 -7.16 4.84
CA ASN A 34 9.35 -7.04 3.63
C ASN A 34 10.05 -5.67 3.53
N GLU A 35 9.98 -4.84 4.58
CA GLU A 35 10.40 -3.43 4.51
C GLU A 35 11.88 -3.27 4.12
N GLU A 36 12.77 -4.09 4.65
CA GLU A 36 14.20 -4.03 4.30
C GLU A 36 14.45 -4.34 2.82
N ASP A 37 13.77 -5.33 2.26
CA ASP A 37 13.90 -5.70 0.85
C ASP A 37 13.27 -4.62 -0.04
N LEU A 38 12.11 -4.09 0.36
CA LEU A 38 11.44 -2.98 -0.34
C LEU A 38 12.32 -1.73 -0.37
N ARG A 39 13.00 -1.41 0.73
CA ARG A 39 13.92 -0.28 0.81
C ARG A 39 15.07 -0.40 -0.20
N ARG A 40 15.55 -1.62 -0.46
CA ARG A 40 16.59 -1.90 -1.47
C ARG A 40 16.10 -1.78 -2.91
N CYS A 41 14.78 -1.79 -3.14
CA CYS A 41 14.22 -1.59 -4.47
C CYS A 41 14.21 -0.11 -4.90
N TYR A 42 14.33 0.83 -3.96
CA TYR A 42 14.44 2.25 -4.26
C TYR A 42 15.87 2.59 -4.68
N SER A 43 16.00 3.36 -5.75
CA SER A 43 17.31 3.89 -6.19
C SER A 43 17.80 5.01 -5.28
N GLU A 44 16.89 5.73 -4.63
CA GLU A 44 17.24 6.72 -3.62
C GLU A 44 17.63 6.05 -2.30
N ASN A 45 18.57 6.67 -1.60
CA ASN A 45 18.98 6.17 -0.30
C ASN A 45 18.02 6.68 0.78
N LEU A 46 17.05 5.84 1.15
CA LEU A 46 16.02 6.18 2.15
C LEU A 46 16.48 5.98 3.61
N VAL A 47 17.77 6.19 3.92
CA VAL A 47 18.33 5.96 5.27
C VAL A 47 17.59 6.78 6.34
N ASP A 48 17.24 8.02 6.01
CA ASP A 48 16.60 8.95 6.95
C ASP A 48 15.10 8.69 7.12
N LEU A 49 14.50 7.86 6.26
CA LEU A 49 13.09 7.49 6.37
C LEU A 49 12.94 6.37 7.39
N ASP A 50 12.18 6.64 8.44
CA ASP A 50 11.89 5.62 9.43
C ASP A 50 11.01 4.50 8.83
N ARG A 51 11.08 3.32 9.47
CA ARG A 51 10.37 2.12 9.00
C ARG A 51 8.87 2.35 8.86
N LYS A 52 8.24 3.06 9.80
CA LYS A 52 6.80 3.29 9.78
C LYS A 52 6.43 4.18 8.60
N SER A 53 7.17 5.26 8.39
CA SER A 53 6.95 6.16 7.27
C SER A 53 7.11 5.45 5.92
N LEU A 54 8.09 4.55 5.77
CA LEU A 54 8.22 3.76 4.55
C LEU A 54 7.04 2.79 4.36
N VAL A 55 6.61 2.11 5.42
CA VAL A 55 5.45 1.20 5.36
C VAL A 55 4.17 1.95 4.99
N ASP A 56 3.93 3.12 5.60
CA ASP A 56 2.76 3.95 5.33
C ASP A 56 2.76 4.44 3.86
N MET A 57 3.93 4.86 3.35
CA MET A 57 4.10 5.23 1.94
C MET A 57 3.82 4.05 1.00
N MET A 58 4.43 2.88 1.27
CA MET A 58 4.26 1.67 0.48
C MET A 58 2.80 1.18 0.45
N LEU A 59 2.10 1.25 1.58
CA LEU A 59 0.68 0.89 1.65
C LEU A 59 -0.17 1.85 0.82
N LEU A 60 0.08 3.17 0.96
CA LEU A 60 -0.67 4.17 0.24
C LEU A 60 -0.50 4.03 -1.28
N ASP A 61 0.75 3.86 -1.74
CA ASP A 61 1.10 3.74 -3.14
C ASP A 61 0.70 2.39 -3.72
N GLY A 62 1.00 1.30 -3.00
CA GLY A 62 0.70 -0.07 -3.42
C GLY A 62 -0.80 -0.33 -3.51
N CYS A 63 -1.57 0.04 -2.49
CA CYS A 63 -3.02 -0.12 -2.52
C CYS A 63 -3.66 0.74 -3.61
N PHE A 64 -3.13 1.95 -3.87
CA PHE A 64 -3.60 2.77 -4.99
C PHE A 64 -3.41 2.04 -6.34
N ILE A 65 -2.22 1.51 -6.61
CA ILE A 65 -1.91 0.81 -7.86
C ILE A 65 -2.78 -0.46 -8.01
N LEU A 66 -2.85 -1.29 -6.97
CA LEU A 66 -3.64 -2.53 -7.00
C LEU A 66 -5.13 -2.25 -7.20
N MET A 67 -5.67 -1.29 -6.47
CA MET A 67 -7.08 -0.92 -6.55
C MET A 67 -7.43 -0.32 -7.91
N LEU A 68 -6.54 0.49 -8.50
CA LEU A 68 -6.68 0.98 -9.87
C LEU A 68 -6.78 -0.18 -10.86
N PHE A 69 -5.89 -1.17 -10.76
CA PHE A 69 -5.95 -2.35 -11.63
C PHE A 69 -7.21 -3.18 -11.43
N PHE A 70 -7.68 -3.33 -10.19
CA PHE A 70 -8.93 -4.05 -9.92
C PHE A 70 -10.16 -3.36 -10.50
N ILE A 71 -10.24 -2.02 -10.42
CA ILE A 71 -11.32 -1.23 -11.03
C ILE A 71 -11.29 -1.39 -12.55
N VAL A 72 -10.13 -1.19 -13.18
CA VAL A 72 -9.99 -1.27 -14.64
C VAL A 72 -10.27 -2.69 -15.14
N SER A 73 -9.91 -3.71 -14.35
CA SER A 73 -10.15 -5.12 -14.67
C SER A 73 -11.54 -5.62 -14.30
N ARG A 74 -12.42 -4.77 -13.74
CA ARG A 74 -13.77 -5.14 -13.24
C ARG A 74 -13.75 -6.30 -12.24
N LYS A 75 -12.73 -6.36 -11.39
CA LYS A 75 -12.59 -7.37 -10.32
C LYS A 75 -13.13 -6.91 -8.97
N VAL A 76 -13.64 -5.68 -8.92
CA VAL A 76 -14.32 -5.05 -7.79
C VAL A 76 -15.58 -4.40 -8.33
#